data_AF-A0A2P8QP02-F1
#
_entry.id   AF-A0A2P8QP02-F1
#
_cell.length_a   1.000
_cell.length_b   1.000
_cell.length_c   1.000
_cell.angle_alpha   90.00
_cell.angle_beta   90.00
_cell.angle_gamma   90.00
#
_symmetry.space_group_name_H-M   'P 1'
#
loop_
_entity.id
_entity.type
_entity.pdbx_description
1 polymer ?
#
loop_
_entity_poly.entity_id
_entity_poly.type
_entity_poly.pdbx_seq_one_letter_code
_entity_poly.pdbx_strand_id
1 'polypeptide(L)' 'MTFSDVVEAIKSLSTDEKQEIQLLLKQYIREERRQQIYKNFQLAQVEQQKGELKFSANINELKQLIEE' A
#
# COMPACT_ATOMS: atom_id res chain seq x y z
N MET A 1 -15.61 -17.10 12.26
CA MET A 1 -15.22 -17.10 10.85
C MET A 1 -13.70 -16.94 10.78
N THR A 2 -13.01 -18.00 10.40
CA THR A 2 -11.56 -18.05 10.17
C THR A 2 -11.25 -17.73 8.70
N PHE A 3 -9.99 -17.45 8.35
CA PHE A 3 -9.60 -17.33 6.94
C PHE A 3 -9.92 -18.59 6.13
N SER A 4 -9.77 -19.76 6.76
CA SER A 4 -10.15 -21.04 6.15
C SER A 4 -11.65 -21.07 5.80
N ASP A 5 -12.52 -20.59 6.70
CA ASP A 5 -13.96 -20.53 6.45
C ASP A 5 -14.29 -19.62 5.25
N VAL A 6 -13.57 -18.50 5.11
CA VAL A 6 -13.74 -17.56 3.98
C VAL A 6 -13.29 -18.20 2.67
N VAL A 7 -12.17 -18.92 2.68
CA VAL A 7 -11.67 -19.63 1.48
C VAL A 7 -12.66 -20.68 1.02
N GLU A 8 -13.18 -21.50 1.94
CA GLU A 8 -14.19 -22.51 1.60
C GLU A 8 -15.49 -21.87 1.10
N ALA A 9 -15.94 -20.77 1.70
CA ALA A 9 -17.08 -20.01 1.19
C ALA A 9 -16.83 -19.53 -0.26
N ILE A 10 -15.69 -18.91 -0.54
CA ILE A 10 -15.33 -18.44 -1.89
C ILE A 10 -15.26 -19.60 -2.88
N LYS A 11 -14.74 -20.77 -2.50
CA LYS A 11 -14.67 -21.95 -3.37
C LYS A 11 -16.06 -22.40 -3.82
N SER A 12 -17.05 -22.34 -2.94
CA SER A 12 -18.42 -22.80 -3.19
C SER A 12 -19.23 -21.91 -4.14
N LEU A 13 -18.79 -20.67 -4.38
CA LEU A 13 -19.47 -19.72 -5.24
C LEU A 13 -19.44 -20.11 -6.72
N SER A 14 -20.43 -19.62 -7.46
CA SER A 14 -20.44 -19.65 -8.92
C SER A 14 -19.29 -18.83 -9.52
N THR A 15 -19.02 -19.02 -10.81
CA THR A 15 -18.00 -18.25 -11.52
C THR A 15 -18.31 -16.75 -11.53
N ASP A 16 -19.57 -16.37 -11.69
CA ASP A 16 -19.98 -14.97 -11.78
C ASP A 16 -19.80 -14.26 -10.42
N GLU A 17 -20.22 -14.89 -9.33
CA GLU A 17 -20.00 -14.37 -7.97
C GLU A 17 -18.51 -14.23 -7.64
N LYS A 18 -17.68 -15.19 -8.07
CA LYS A 18 -16.22 -15.10 -7.92
C LYS A 18 -15.65 -13.91 -8.70
N GLN A 19 -16.16 -13.63 -9.90
CA GLN A 19 -15.73 -12.48 -10.70
C GLN A 19 -16.14 -11.15 -10.04
N GLU A 20 -17.36 -11.06 -9.51
CA GLU A 20 -17.82 -9.87 -8.79
C GLU A 20 -16.98 -9.60 -7.54
N ILE A 21 -16.73 -10.62 -6.73
CA ILE A 21 -15.85 -10.52 -5.55
C ILE A 21 -14.44 -10.09 -5.98
N GLN A 22 -13.90 -10.64 -7.07
CA GLN A 22 -12.59 -10.23 -7.56
C GLN A 22 -12.56 -8.74 -7.92
N LEU A 23 -13.61 -8.21 -8.56
CA LEU A 23 -13.72 -6.78 -8.89
C LEU A 23 -13.78 -5.92 -7.63
N LEU A 24 -14.57 -6.31 -6.63
CA LEU A 24 -14.66 -5.62 -5.35
C LEU A 24 -13.33 -5.62 -4.59
N LEU A 25 -12.65 -6.76 -4.48
CA LEU A 25 -11.35 -6.87 -3.81
C LEU A 25 -10.29 -6.00 -4.51
N LYS A 26 -10.28 -5.96 -5.84
CA LYS A 26 -9.40 -5.04 -6.58
C LYS A 26 -9.66 -3.58 -6.21
N GLN A 27 -10.91 -3.19 -6.00
CA GLN A 27 -11.24 -1.83 -5.57
C GLN A 27 -10.72 -1.54 -4.16
N TYR A 28 -10.95 -2.43 -3.20
CA TYR A 28 -10.51 -2.23 -1.81
C TYR A 28 -8.98 -2.18 -1.69
N ILE A 29 -8.27 -3.09 -2.35
CA ILE A 29 -6.79 -3.07 -2.35
C ILE A 29 -6.24 -1.76 -2.93
N ARG A 30 -6.89 -1.20 -3.97
CA ARG A 30 -6.50 0.12 -4.50
C ARG A 30 -6.69 1.22 -3.48
N GLU A 31 -7.78 1.19 -2.72
CA GLU A 31 -8.05 2.20 -1.70
C GLU A 31 -7.08 2.10 -0.52
N GLU A 32 -6.80 0.90 -0.03
CA GLU A 32 -5.81 0.67 1.03
C GLU A 32 -4.43 1.19 0.62
N ARG A 33 -4.01 0.94 -0.62
CA ARG A 33 -2.76 1.50 -1.17
C ARG A 33 -2.77 3.03 -1.24
N ARG A 34 -3.89 3.64 -1.65
CA ARG A 34 -4.04 5.10 -1.65
C ARG A 34 -3.93 5.69 -0.24
N GLN A 35 -4.56 5.07 0.74
CA GLN A 35 -4.45 5.47 2.14
C GLN A 35 -3.01 5.36 2.66
N GLN A 36 -2.31 4.27 2.30
CA GLN A 36 -0.89 4.11 2.67
C GLN A 36 -0.02 5.21 2.05
N ILE A 37 -0.22 5.54 0.78
CA ILE A 37 0.50 6.64 0.12
C ILE A 37 0.22 7.97 0.83
N TYR A 38 -1.05 8.24 1.15
CA TYR A 38 -1.43 9.46 1.85
C TYR A 38 -0.79 9.57 3.24
N LYS A 39 -0.78 8.47 4.00
CA LYS A 39 -0.11 8.40 5.31
C LYS A 39 1.39 8.66 5.18
N ASN A 40 2.06 8.03 4.22
CA ASN A 40 3.49 8.26 3.97
C ASN A 40 3.77 9.71 3.60
N PHE A 41 2.91 10.32 2.79
CA PHE A 41 3.01 11.74 2.44
C PHE A 41 2.87 12.66 3.67
N GLN A 42 1.90 12.39 4.55
CA GLN A 42 1.75 13.15 5.80
C GLN A 42 2.98 13.03 6.70
N LEU A 43 3.54 11.81 6.82
CA LEU A 43 4.77 11.59 7.58
C LEU A 43 5.95 12.37 6.98
N ALA A 44 6.14 12.28 5.67
CA ALA A 44 7.20 13.00 4.97
C ALA A 44 7.09 14.52 5.13
N GLN A 45 5.87 15.09 5.15
CA GLN A 45 5.71 16.52 5.45
C GLN A 45 6.19 16.89 6.85
N VAL A 46 5.92 16.04 7.85
CA VAL A 46 6.37 16.29 9.23
C VAL A 46 7.90 16.19 9.31
N GLU A 47 8.51 15.19 8.69
CA GLU A 47 9.97 15.03 8.63
C GLU A 47 10.63 16.19 7.87
N GLN A 48 10.01 16.67 6.79
CA GLN A 48 10.46 17.88 6.09
C GLN A 48 10.44 19.11 6.99
N GLN A 49 9.34 19.33 7.73
CA GLN A 49 9.21 20.46 8.65
C GLN A 49 10.24 20.42 9.78
N LYS A 50 10.63 19.21 10.22
CA LYS A 50 11.70 19.00 11.21
C LYS A 50 13.11 19.11 10.63
N GLY A 51 13.26 19.22 9.30
CA GLY A 51 14.55 19.21 8.63
C GLY A 51 15.23 17.84 8.59
N GLU A 52 14.48 16.77 8.85
CA GLU A 52 14.96 15.38 8.86
C GLU A 52 15.09 14.82 7.43
N LEU A 53 14.31 15.34 6.47
CA LEU A 53 14.43 14.96 5.06
C LEU A 53 15.53 15.75 4.35
N LYS A 54 16.61 15.04 4.00
CA LYS A 54 17.65 15.53 3.10
C LYS A 54 17.35 15.10 1.67
N PHE A 55 17.06 16.08 0.80
CA PHE A 55 16.90 15.84 -0.63
C PHE A 55 18.19 16.20 -1.35
N SER A 56 18.58 15.37 -2.32
CA SER A 56 19.64 15.71 -3.26
C SER A 56 19.20 15.34 -4.68
N ALA A 57 19.55 16.19 -5.64
CA ALA A 57 19.42 15.89 -7.06
C ALA A 57 20.66 15.13 -7.61
N ASN A 58 21.69 14.94 -6.77
CA ASN A 58 22.93 14.26 -7.12
C ASN A 58 22.87 12.79 -6.67
N ILE A 59 22.95 11.87 -7.64
CA ILE A 59 22.88 10.43 -7.37
C ILE A 59 24.01 9.92 -6.47
N ASN A 60 25.18 10.55 -6.49
CA ASN A 60 26.30 10.13 -5.63
C ASN A 60 26.03 10.50 -4.16
N GLU A 61 25.45 11.67 -3.91
CA GLU A 61 25.03 12.09 -2.57
C GLU A 61 23.86 11.24 -2.05
N LEU A 62 22.89 10.91 -2.92
CA LEU A 62 21.78 10.02 -2.54
C LEU A 62 22.26 8.63 -2.12
N LYS A 63 23.27 8.06 -2.80
CA LYS A 63 23.83 6.75 -2.44
C LYS A 63 24.46 6.78 -1.05
N GLN A 64 25.20 7.83 -0.72
CA GLN A 64 25.83 7.98 0.61
C GLN A 64 24.77 8.03 1.72
N LEU A 65 23.64 8.70 1.50
CA LEU A 65 22.54 8.79 2.47
C LEU A 65 21.81 7.45 2.72
N ILE A 66 21.97 6.45 1.86
CA ILE A 66 21.36 5.11 2.01
C ILE A 66 22.34 4.12 2.67
N GLU A 67 23.64 4.40 2.60
CA GLU A 67 24.71 3.53 3.14
C GLU A 67 25.08 3.88 4.60
N GLU A 68 24.55 4.98 5.16
CA GLU A 68 24.59 5.33 6.60
C GLU A 68 23.49 4.59 7.40
#